data_AF-A0A7K2TEV0-F1
#
_entry.id   AF-A0A7K2TEV0-F1
#
_cell.length_a   1.000
_cell.length_b   1.000
_cell.length_c   1.000
_cell.angle_alpha   90.00
_cell.angle_beta   90.00
_cell.angle_gamma   90.00
#
_symmetry.space_group_name_H-M   'P 1'
#
loop_
_entity.id
_entity.type
_entity.pdbx_description
1 polymer ?
#
loop_
_entity_poly.entity_id
_entity_poly.type
_entity_poly.pdbx_seq_one_letter_code
_entity_poly.pdbx_strand_id
1 'polypeptide(L)'
;MALDKRRVQTAVIGNPDSELPVVLPMEAIELDDFRTRHANQTYWCGTWLGGCGHQLFTKLYTDRACHFAHGPDPKHTSTCARKASGVSSADHLYIKHGLLDWLAGQDITATATIARDADGSIGRDVLFDPAGRDSLRVLLSSPGSSASREEDPARLVLGPEMTPDPDVLLRQGYVNRIQLVPDGTRRRIQVGTERHGGTTDWFDLDEVELTDSGLTTPAVEEIRRLRTIWRPIGVRTPKAPPPQSRPTARAVSDETHGVPSQDRDAVMAALEEAVSDGRSRTEIRRWLNRAEEVTHGGATAEENELIRKAADALLRLERGVGVPTPRQPTFQERKALQNVERLLRVLAQYKAHGMGVTLRQRNQLAKAAQQASAWLTDEQRLQVQEWQNDPEPAPAPRAPQPPRGRSPRPPASRPKPFDGAGLADGVRDVLEHAARLGKTVPLTDLCAQVKGLGELTESDQAQVLLRVRPTVRPRSAKPQRPALLTALITTEDGAMHPVYRQLADHAGHHLPQQADSAWTETVKILHDRYRTP
;
A
#
# COMPACT_ATOMS: atom_id res chain seq x y z
N MET A 1 -10.55 -1.01 -0.17
CA MET A 1 -11.38 0.21 -0.14
C MET A 1 -11.07 1.03 -1.38
N ALA A 2 -11.99 1.08 -2.35
CA ALA A 2 -11.80 1.96 -3.51
C ALA A 2 -11.94 3.41 -3.05
N LEU A 3 -10.87 4.20 -3.20
CA LEU A 3 -10.80 5.59 -2.79
C LEU A 3 -11.84 6.42 -3.56
N ASP A 4 -12.67 7.17 -2.83
CA ASP A 4 -13.53 8.22 -3.39
C ASP A 4 -12.64 9.32 -4.00
N LYS A 5 -12.38 9.21 -5.30
CA LYS A 5 -11.54 10.14 -6.09
C LYS A 5 -12.12 11.56 -6.20
N ARG A 6 -13.21 11.90 -5.48
CA ARG A 6 -13.75 13.26 -5.42
C ARG A 6 -13.22 14.06 -4.23
N ARG A 7 -12.48 13.43 -3.32
CA ARG A 7 -11.99 14.07 -2.10
C ARG A 7 -10.54 14.49 -2.25
N VAL A 8 -10.24 15.73 -1.90
CA VAL A 8 -8.88 16.28 -1.94
C VAL A 8 -8.07 15.63 -0.82
N GLN A 9 -7.14 14.76 -1.17
CA GLN A 9 -6.27 14.07 -0.21
C GLN A 9 -4.89 14.70 -0.08
N THR A 10 -4.53 15.65 -0.94
CA THR A 10 -3.23 16.30 -0.89
C THR A 10 -3.34 17.82 -0.93
N ALA A 11 -2.43 18.48 -0.22
CA ALA A 11 -2.29 19.92 -0.12
C ALA A 11 -0.80 20.29 -0.15
N VAL A 12 -0.51 21.59 -0.14
CA VAL A 12 0.84 22.11 0.13
C VAL A 12 0.84 22.92 1.42
N ILE A 13 1.98 22.93 2.11
CA ILE A 13 2.14 23.60 3.41
C ILE A 13 2.61 25.05 3.22
N GLY A 14 2.04 25.97 3.99
CA GLY A 14 2.50 27.36 4.13
C GLY A 14 1.80 28.35 3.19
N ASN A 15 1.87 28.15 1.88
CA ASN A 15 1.25 29.07 0.90
C ASN A 15 0.88 28.34 -0.42
N PRO A 16 0.08 28.96 -1.31
CA PRO A 16 -0.38 28.35 -2.57
C PRO A 16 0.72 27.88 -3.54
N ASP A 17 1.86 28.56 -3.56
CA ASP A 17 2.97 28.30 -4.48
C ASP A 17 4.08 27.45 -3.87
N SER A 18 3.87 27.01 -2.63
CA SER A 18 4.74 26.07 -1.92
C SER A 18 4.84 24.75 -2.68
N GLU A 19 6.04 24.19 -2.69
CA GLU A 19 6.30 22.86 -3.24
C GLU A 19 6.29 21.77 -2.16
N LEU A 20 6.13 22.13 -0.87
CA LEU A 20 6.13 21.19 0.24
C LEU A 20 4.79 20.44 0.30
N PRO A 21 4.73 19.17 -0.16
CA PRO A 21 3.47 18.45 -0.26
C PRO A 21 3.08 17.88 1.09
N VAL A 22 1.78 17.66 1.27
CA VAL A 22 1.26 16.94 2.42
C VAL A 22 0.05 16.10 2.01
N VAL A 23 -0.02 14.87 2.52
CA VAL A 23 -1.15 13.97 2.31
C VAL A 23 -1.94 13.87 3.61
N LEU A 24 -3.25 14.04 3.53
CA LEU A 24 -4.10 13.87 4.70
C LEU A 24 -4.34 12.37 4.96
N PRO A 25 -4.16 11.88 6.19
CA PRO A 25 -4.59 10.54 6.54
C PRO A 25 -6.11 10.40 6.40
N MET A 26 -6.55 9.21 6.00
CA MET A 26 -7.96 8.95 5.73
C MET A 26 -8.73 8.56 6.98
N GLU A 27 -8.04 7.95 7.94
CA GLU A 27 -8.62 7.50 9.21
C GLU A 27 -8.65 8.66 10.21
N ALA A 28 -9.76 8.80 10.94
CA ALA A 28 -9.94 9.87 11.93
C ALA A 28 -8.82 9.90 12.97
N ILE A 29 -8.32 8.72 13.35
CA ILE A 29 -7.28 8.59 14.37
C ILE A 29 -5.92 9.11 13.91
N GLU A 30 -5.55 8.81 12.66
CA GLU A 30 -4.32 9.30 12.06
C GLU A 30 -4.41 10.80 11.75
N LEU A 31 -5.62 11.31 11.51
CA LEU A 31 -5.85 12.74 11.33
C LEU A 31 -5.55 13.54 12.60
N ASP A 32 -5.85 13.00 13.79
CA ASP A 32 -5.54 13.69 15.05
C ASP A 32 -4.02 13.77 15.27
N ASP A 33 -3.29 12.68 15.04
CA ASP A 33 -1.82 12.67 15.07
C ASP A 33 -1.21 13.62 14.02
N PHE A 34 -1.81 13.64 12.82
CA PHE A 34 -1.44 14.57 11.76
C PHE A 34 -1.60 16.03 12.20
N ARG A 35 -2.72 16.38 12.82
CA ARG A 35 -2.99 17.75 13.30
C ARG A 35 -2.01 18.18 14.38
N THR A 36 -1.65 17.28 15.28
CA THR A 36 -0.62 17.55 16.30
C THR A 36 0.75 17.77 15.67
N ARG A 37 1.16 16.91 14.74
CA ARG A 37 2.48 17.00 14.07
C ARG A 37 2.62 18.26 13.22
N HIS A 38 1.53 18.69 12.60
CA HIS A 38 1.48 19.89 11.75
C HIS A 38 0.75 21.04 12.44
N ALA A 39 0.88 21.15 13.77
CA ALA A 39 0.36 22.28 14.53
C ALA A 39 0.92 23.60 13.95
N ASN A 40 0.07 24.62 13.87
CA ASN A 40 0.38 25.95 13.31
C ASN A 40 0.70 25.99 11.81
N GLN A 41 0.56 24.87 11.09
CA GLN A 41 0.71 24.86 9.64
C GLN A 41 -0.62 25.20 8.94
N THR A 42 -0.52 25.94 7.84
CA THR A 42 -1.65 26.19 6.93
C THR A 42 -1.54 25.31 5.70
N TYR A 43 -2.68 24.80 5.23
CA TYR A 43 -2.76 23.91 4.07
C TYR A 43 -3.41 24.64 2.91
N TRP A 44 -2.90 24.43 1.70
CA TRP A 44 -3.35 25.14 0.51
C TRP A 44 -3.61 24.20 -0.64
N CYS A 45 -4.62 24.53 -1.45
CA CYS A 45 -4.89 23.88 -2.73
C CYS A 45 -3.84 24.34 -3.75
N GLY A 46 -2.64 23.79 -3.63
CA GLY A 46 -1.42 24.35 -4.25
C GLY A 46 -1.46 24.44 -5.77
N THR A 47 -0.79 25.46 -6.32
CA THR A 47 -0.73 25.70 -7.77
C THR A 47 0.09 24.63 -8.48
N TRP A 48 1.09 24.05 -7.82
CA TRP A 48 1.86 22.90 -8.30
C TRP A 48 1.11 21.56 -8.25
N LEU A 49 -0.06 21.52 -7.61
CA LEU A 49 -0.98 20.38 -7.62
C LEU A 49 -2.09 20.53 -8.67
N GLY A 50 -2.02 21.57 -9.52
CA GLY A 50 -3.13 21.99 -10.39
C GLY A 50 -4.34 22.52 -9.60
N GLY A 51 -4.10 23.01 -8.38
CA GLY A 51 -5.10 23.56 -7.48
C GLY A 51 -5.43 25.03 -7.75
N CYS A 52 -6.48 25.52 -7.09
CA CYS A 52 -6.99 26.89 -7.26
C CYS A 52 -6.32 27.93 -6.33
N GLY A 53 -5.31 27.55 -5.56
CA GLY A 53 -4.58 28.42 -4.63
C GLY A 53 -5.34 28.82 -3.36
N HIS A 54 -6.54 28.30 -3.12
CA HIS A 54 -7.30 28.62 -1.91
C HIS A 54 -6.87 27.78 -0.71
N GLN A 55 -7.01 28.34 0.50
CA GLN A 55 -6.69 27.64 1.73
C GLN A 55 -7.65 26.45 1.97
N LEU A 56 -7.08 25.37 2.47
CA LEU A 56 -7.75 24.11 2.78
C LEU A 56 -7.82 23.88 4.29
N PHE A 57 -8.88 23.18 4.70
CA PHE A 57 -9.12 22.76 6.07
C PHE A 57 -9.30 21.25 6.13
N THR A 58 -8.86 20.65 7.23
CA THR A 58 -9.02 19.20 7.45
C THR A 58 -10.45 18.90 7.90
N LYS A 59 -11.12 17.98 7.21
CA LYS A 59 -12.43 17.46 7.62
C LYS A 59 -12.27 16.09 8.27
N LEU A 60 -12.57 16.05 9.57
CA LEU A 60 -12.61 14.81 10.35
C LEU A 60 -13.94 14.12 10.13
N TYR A 61 -13.87 12.83 9.82
CA TYR A 61 -15.03 11.96 9.68
C TYR A 61 -14.74 10.60 10.28
N THR A 62 -15.71 10.03 11.00
CA THR A 62 -15.60 8.71 11.63
C THR A 62 -16.31 7.61 10.83
N ASP A 63 -17.15 8.01 9.88
CA ASP A 63 -18.00 7.17 9.03
C ASP A 63 -17.56 7.16 7.56
N ARG A 64 -16.61 8.02 7.19
CA ARG A 64 -16.08 8.18 5.83
C ARG A 64 -14.65 8.70 5.87
N ALA A 65 -13.94 8.63 4.74
CA ALA A 65 -12.55 9.10 4.67
C ALA A 65 -12.43 10.60 5.01
N CYS A 66 -11.53 10.91 5.93
CA CYS A 66 -11.04 12.25 6.17
C CYS A 66 -10.43 12.81 4.88
N HIS A 67 -10.56 14.12 4.67
CA HIS A 67 -10.05 14.81 3.48
C HIS A 67 -9.88 16.30 3.73
N PHE A 68 -9.13 16.97 2.85
CA PHE A 68 -9.10 18.42 2.79
C PHE A 68 -10.36 18.97 2.13
N ALA A 69 -10.84 20.10 2.62
CA ALA A 69 -11.95 20.84 2.04
C ALA A 69 -11.61 22.33 1.95
N HIS A 70 -12.10 22.99 0.91
CA HIS A 70 -12.05 24.44 0.82
C HIS A 70 -12.87 25.08 1.93
N GLY A 71 -12.41 26.24 2.42
CA GLY A 71 -13.24 27.09 3.26
C GLY A 71 -14.50 27.57 2.52
N PRO A 72 -15.52 28.04 3.25
CA PRO A 72 -16.66 28.70 2.62
C PRO A 72 -16.16 29.93 1.85
N ASP A 73 -16.38 29.95 0.53
CA ASP A 73 -16.12 31.11 -0.33
C ASP A 73 -17.33 32.06 -0.23
N PRO A 74 -17.21 33.23 0.42
CA PRO A 74 -18.34 34.15 0.59
C PRO A 74 -18.82 34.76 -0.74
N LYS A 75 -18.05 34.64 -1.83
CA LYS A 75 -18.40 35.18 -3.15
C LYS A 75 -18.82 34.10 -4.16
N HIS A 76 -18.80 32.81 -3.79
CA HIS A 76 -19.02 31.68 -4.71
C HIS A 76 -18.18 31.77 -6.01
N THR A 77 -17.02 32.41 -5.95
CA THR A 77 -16.20 32.76 -7.12
C THR A 77 -15.28 31.63 -7.59
N SER A 78 -15.07 30.58 -6.81
CA SER A 78 -14.06 29.57 -7.10
C SER A 78 -14.63 28.15 -7.22
N THR A 79 -14.97 27.73 -8.44
CA THR A 79 -15.03 26.30 -8.75
C THR A 79 -13.59 25.80 -8.91
N CYS A 80 -13.12 25.00 -7.95
CA CYS A 80 -11.81 24.38 -8.04
C CYS A 80 -11.76 23.45 -9.26
N ALA A 81 -11.01 23.82 -10.29
CA ALA A 81 -10.86 23.04 -11.53
C ALA A 81 -9.85 21.88 -11.40
N ARG A 82 -9.39 21.60 -10.18
CA ARG A 82 -8.38 20.57 -9.90
C ARG A 82 -8.91 19.19 -10.32
N LYS A 83 -8.30 18.63 -11.38
CA LYS A 83 -8.68 17.33 -11.95
C LYS A 83 -8.17 16.15 -11.12
N ALA A 84 -6.97 16.27 -10.55
CA ALA A 84 -6.33 15.22 -9.76
C ALA A 84 -6.38 15.56 -8.26
N SER A 85 -7.19 14.84 -7.51
CA SER A 85 -7.44 15.08 -6.07
C SER A 85 -6.99 13.91 -5.17
N GLY A 86 -6.62 12.77 -5.76
CA GLY A 86 -6.15 11.59 -5.02
C GLY A 86 -4.73 11.71 -4.48
N VAL A 87 -4.30 10.71 -3.72
CA VAL A 87 -2.97 10.66 -3.08
C VAL A 87 -1.83 10.82 -4.10
N SER A 88 -1.97 10.24 -5.29
CA SER A 88 -0.95 10.31 -6.35
C SER A 88 -0.77 11.69 -6.97
N SER A 89 -1.69 12.63 -6.73
CA SER A 89 -1.64 13.97 -7.35
C SER A 89 -0.50 14.86 -6.86
N ALA A 90 0.22 14.43 -5.81
CA ALA A 90 1.38 15.13 -5.26
C ALA A 90 2.68 14.33 -5.46
N ASP A 91 2.66 13.24 -6.24
CA ASP A 91 3.80 12.34 -6.36
C ASP A 91 5.06 13.04 -6.89
N HIS A 92 4.91 13.93 -7.86
CA HIS A 92 6.01 14.75 -8.39
C HIS A 92 6.66 15.64 -7.33
N LEU A 93 5.90 16.19 -6.39
CA LEU A 93 6.44 17.00 -5.29
C LEU A 93 7.16 16.14 -4.25
N TYR A 94 6.59 14.97 -3.89
CA TYR A 94 7.24 14.03 -2.97
C TYR A 94 8.55 13.49 -3.57
N ILE A 95 8.55 13.18 -4.86
CA ILE A 95 9.72 12.71 -5.58
C ILE A 95 10.77 13.82 -5.70
N LYS A 96 10.37 15.04 -6.06
CA LYS A 96 11.27 16.21 -6.08
C LYS A 96 11.99 16.37 -4.75
N HIS A 97 11.26 16.42 -3.63
CA HIS A 97 11.85 16.58 -2.31
C HIS A 97 12.75 15.39 -1.93
N GLY A 98 12.23 14.16 -2.03
CA GLY A 98 12.98 13.00 -1.56
C GLY A 98 14.23 12.70 -2.39
N LEU A 99 14.22 12.95 -3.71
CA LEU A 99 15.42 12.80 -4.54
C LEU A 99 16.43 13.94 -4.35
N LEU A 100 16.00 15.18 -4.09
CA LEU A 100 16.93 16.26 -3.71
C LEU A 100 17.61 15.96 -2.37
N ASP A 101 16.86 15.49 -1.38
CA ASP A 101 17.41 15.09 -0.07
C ASP A 101 18.38 13.90 -0.22
N TRP A 102 18.04 12.91 -1.07
CA TRP A 102 18.91 11.76 -1.36
C TRP A 102 20.19 12.15 -2.12
N LEU A 103 20.12 13.07 -3.07
CA LEU A 103 21.32 13.59 -3.76
C LEU A 103 22.21 14.37 -2.79
N ALA A 104 21.62 15.20 -1.94
CA ALA A 104 22.35 15.91 -0.90
C ALA A 104 23.02 14.95 0.10
N GLY A 105 22.37 13.83 0.44
CA GLY A 105 22.94 12.77 1.28
C GLY A 105 24.13 12.03 0.65
N GLN A 106 24.31 12.14 -0.67
CA GLN A 106 25.49 11.65 -1.41
C GLN A 106 26.50 12.77 -1.71
N ASP A 107 26.39 13.93 -1.05
CA ASP A 107 27.21 15.11 -1.31
C ASP A 107 27.09 15.66 -2.76
N ILE A 108 25.97 15.36 -3.43
CA ILE A 108 25.68 15.86 -4.79
C ILE A 108 24.73 17.05 -4.68
N THR A 109 25.23 18.24 -4.99
CA THR A 109 24.37 19.42 -5.14
C THR A 109 23.54 19.29 -6.40
N ALA A 110 22.23 19.50 -6.33
CA ALA A 110 21.34 19.40 -7.49
C ALA A 110 20.20 20.41 -7.44
N THR A 111 19.68 20.78 -8.62
CA THR A 111 18.42 21.51 -8.76
C THR A 111 17.36 20.62 -9.40
N ALA A 112 16.08 20.92 -9.16
CA ALA A 112 14.99 20.16 -9.77
C ALA A 112 13.89 21.09 -10.33
N THR A 113 13.48 20.81 -11.56
CA THR A 113 12.47 21.56 -12.31
C THR A 113 11.26 20.69 -12.59
N ILE A 114 10.07 21.22 -12.34
CA ILE A 114 8.79 20.60 -12.72
C ILE A 114 8.20 21.44 -13.84
N ALA A 115 8.05 20.85 -15.03
CA ALA A 115 7.48 21.56 -16.16
C ALA A 115 5.96 21.77 -15.96
N ARG A 116 5.48 22.91 -16.46
CA ARG A 116 4.06 23.15 -16.67
C ARG A 116 3.77 22.96 -18.16
N ASP A 117 2.89 22.03 -18.46
CA ASP A 117 2.50 21.76 -19.84
C ASP A 117 1.65 22.90 -20.41
N ALA A 118 1.64 23.03 -21.73
CA ALA A 118 0.83 24.03 -22.43
C ALA A 118 -0.69 23.87 -22.18
N ASP A 119 -1.15 22.66 -21.82
CA ASP A 119 -2.53 22.38 -21.45
C ASP A 119 -2.85 22.70 -19.97
N GLY A 120 -1.88 23.26 -19.24
CA GLY A 120 -1.97 23.58 -17.81
C GLY A 120 -1.79 22.37 -16.89
N SER A 121 -1.48 21.18 -17.42
CA SER A 121 -1.11 20.02 -16.61
C SER A 121 0.27 20.22 -15.98
N ILE A 122 0.47 19.60 -14.81
CA ILE A 122 1.68 19.74 -14.01
C ILE A 122 2.03 18.37 -13.44
N GLY A 123 3.32 18.12 -13.23
CA GLY A 123 3.79 16.93 -12.52
C GLY A 123 3.77 15.66 -13.37
N ARG A 124 3.78 15.79 -14.71
CA ARG A 124 4.01 14.65 -15.61
C ARG A 124 5.44 14.14 -15.51
N ASP A 125 6.38 15.05 -15.27
CA ASP A 125 7.78 14.75 -15.09
C ASP A 125 8.48 15.70 -14.10
N VAL A 126 9.65 15.27 -13.64
CA VAL A 126 10.57 16.06 -12.84
C VAL A 126 11.96 15.87 -13.43
N LEU A 127 12.61 16.98 -13.78
CA LEU A 127 13.98 17.01 -14.26
C LEU A 127 14.91 17.42 -13.11
N PHE A 128 15.96 16.63 -12.88
CA PHE A 128 16.99 16.90 -11.89
C PHE A 128 18.30 17.17 -12.60
N ASP A 129 18.98 18.25 -12.18
CA ASP A 129 20.26 18.69 -12.72
C ASP A 129 21.33 18.60 -11.61
N PRO A 130 21.94 17.42 -11.41
CA PRO A 130 23.03 17.21 -10.45
C PRO A 130 24.33 17.86 -10.94
N ALA A 131 25.01 18.60 -10.06
CA ALA A 131 26.26 19.27 -10.39
C ALA A 131 27.35 18.27 -10.78
N GLY A 132 27.99 18.50 -11.93
CA GLY A 132 29.08 17.65 -12.44
C GLY A 132 28.62 16.31 -13.00
N ARG A 133 27.32 16.09 -13.19
CA ARG A 133 26.73 14.87 -13.74
C ARG A 133 25.64 15.23 -14.75
N ASP A 134 25.28 14.28 -15.60
CA ASP A 134 24.18 14.45 -16.56
C ASP A 134 22.82 14.44 -15.86
N SER A 135 21.82 15.11 -16.46
CA SER A 135 20.49 15.26 -15.88
C SER A 135 19.76 13.91 -15.72
N LEU A 136 19.02 13.78 -14.61
CA LEU A 136 18.17 12.64 -14.30
C LEU A 136 16.70 13.06 -14.49
N ARG A 137 15.94 12.31 -15.29
CA ARG A 137 14.52 12.61 -15.53
C ARG A 137 13.62 11.53 -14.97
N VAL A 138 12.60 11.95 -14.23
CA VAL A 138 11.54 11.08 -13.72
C VAL A 138 10.25 11.35 -14.50
N LEU A 139 9.71 10.34 -15.20
CA LEU A 139 8.44 10.42 -15.92
C LEU A 139 7.34 9.69 -15.15
N LEU A 140 6.31 10.40 -14.70
CA LEU A 140 5.18 9.85 -13.92
C LEU A 140 3.92 9.60 -14.75
N SER A 141 3.82 10.20 -15.93
CA SER A 141 2.70 10.05 -16.84
C SER A 141 3.18 10.25 -18.28
N SER A 142 2.36 9.85 -19.26
CA SER A 142 2.68 10.04 -20.67
C SER A 142 3.15 11.47 -20.94
N PRO A 143 4.33 11.65 -21.54
CA PRO A 143 4.84 12.98 -21.79
C PRO A 143 3.89 13.74 -22.72
N GLY A 144 3.82 15.06 -22.54
CA GLY A 144 3.24 15.94 -23.56
C GLY A 144 4.01 15.83 -24.88
N SER A 145 3.49 16.45 -25.95
CA SER A 145 4.07 16.42 -27.31
C SER A 145 5.52 16.94 -27.44
N SER A 146 6.19 17.28 -26.34
CA SER A 146 7.51 17.93 -26.28
C SER A 146 8.64 17.06 -25.68
N ALA A 147 8.43 15.78 -25.36
CA ALA A 147 9.55 14.94 -24.95
C ALA A 147 10.47 14.61 -26.15
N SER A 148 11.66 15.21 -26.15
CA SER A 148 12.74 14.91 -27.08
C SER A 148 13.16 13.44 -26.96
N ARG A 149 13.23 12.77 -28.11
CA ARG A 149 13.46 11.32 -28.25
C ARG A 149 14.91 10.87 -28.01
N GLU A 150 15.77 11.76 -27.53
CA GLU A 150 17.23 11.59 -27.39
C GLU A 150 17.68 11.63 -25.91
N GLU A 151 16.92 11.02 -25.00
CA GLU A 151 17.33 10.90 -23.60
C GLU A 151 18.06 9.57 -23.36
N ASP A 152 19.14 9.62 -22.57
CA ASP A 152 19.85 8.42 -22.12
C ASP A 152 18.90 7.58 -21.25
N PRO A 153 18.54 6.35 -21.68
CA PRO A 153 17.55 5.56 -20.95
C PRO A 153 18.04 5.07 -19.57
N ALA A 154 19.35 5.13 -19.28
CA ALA A 154 19.88 4.88 -17.94
C ALA A 154 19.61 6.03 -16.95
N ARG A 155 19.30 7.22 -17.48
CA ARG A 155 18.97 8.44 -16.73
C ARG A 155 17.48 8.78 -16.81
N LEU A 156 16.69 7.84 -17.30
CA LEU A 156 15.25 7.89 -17.34
C LEU A 156 14.66 6.94 -16.29
N VAL A 157 13.83 7.48 -15.41
CA VAL A 157 13.13 6.72 -14.37
C VAL A 157 11.63 6.83 -14.60
N LEU A 158 10.96 5.69 -14.70
CA LEU A 158 9.55 5.62 -15.05
C LEU A 158 8.67 5.39 -13.81
N GLY A 159 7.53 6.07 -13.74
CA GLY A 159 6.47 5.76 -12.78
C GLY A 159 5.94 4.33 -12.97
N PRO A 160 5.23 3.76 -11.98
CA PRO A 160 4.89 2.34 -11.97
C PRO A 160 3.91 1.93 -13.07
N GLU A 161 3.04 2.85 -13.50
CA GLU A 161 2.01 2.61 -14.52
C GLU A 161 2.48 2.90 -15.95
N MET A 162 3.73 3.36 -16.13
CA MET A 162 4.25 3.73 -17.45
C MET A 162 4.62 2.49 -18.25
N THR A 163 4.21 2.42 -19.51
CA THR A 163 4.71 1.36 -20.41
C THR A 163 6.15 1.66 -20.79
N PRO A 164 7.10 0.74 -20.56
CA PRO A 164 8.48 0.95 -20.94
C PRO A 164 8.63 0.78 -22.46
N ASP A 165 9.59 1.47 -23.05
CA ASP A 165 9.94 1.26 -24.46
C ASP A 165 10.58 -0.14 -24.62
N PRO A 166 9.97 -1.06 -25.41
CA PRO A 166 10.51 -2.39 -25.63
C PRO A 166 11.95 -2.38 -26.16
N ASP A 167 12.29 -1.37 -26.97
CA ASP A 167 13.61 -1.21 -27.55
C ASP A 167 14.68 -0.90 -26.49
N VAL A 168 14.32 -0.12 -25.47
CA VAL A 168 15.21 0.16 -24.33
C VAL A 168 15.44 -1.13 -23.55
N LEU A 169 14.40 -1.89 -23.24
CA LEU A 169 14.54 -3.18 -22.55
C LEU A 169 15.41 -4.17 -23.34
N LEU A 170 15.30 -4.20 -24.68
CA LEU A 170 16.14 -5.05 -25.53
C LEU A 170 17.62 -4.60 -25.50
N ARG A 171 17.89 -3.30 -25.69
CA ARG A 171 19.26 -2.77 -25.77
C ARG A 171 19.94 -2.73 -24.40
N GLN A 172 19.30 -2.14 -23.40
CA GLN A 172 19.85 -1.91 -22.06
C GLN A 172 19.62 -3.08 -21.09
N GLY A 173 18.60 -3.92 -21.33
CA GLY A 173 18.28 -5.07 -20.48
C GLY A 173 17.41 -4.73 -19.28
N TYR A 174 17.19 -3.45 -19.01
CA TYR A 174 16.38 -2.98 -17.90
C TYR A 174 15.83 -1.56 -18.15
N VAL A 175 14.84 -1.18 -17.36
CA VAL A 175 14.45 0.21 -17.12
C VAL A 175 14.41 0.48 -15.61
N ASN A 176 14.68 1.72 -15.21
CA ASN A 176 14.52 2.14 -13.82
C ASN A 176 13.08 2.58 -13.57
N ARG A 177 12.54 2.20 -12.41
CA ARG A 177 11.19 2.51 -11.92
C ARG A 177 11.24 3.33 -10.65
N ILE A 178 10.22 4.13 -10.39
CA ILE A 178 10.04 4.80 -9.10
C ILE A 178 8.63 4.62 -8.60
N GLN A 179 8.47 4.41 -7.30
CA GLN A 179 7.18 4.39 -6.64
C GLN A 179 7.24 5.04 -5.26
N LEU A 180 6.07 5.48 -4.78
CA LEU A 180 5.90 5.98 -3.42
C LEU A 180 5.09 4.95 -2.62
N VAL A 181 5.74 4.34 -1.64
CA VAL A 181 5.12 3.33 -0.77
C VAL A 181 4.66 3.98 0.54
N PRO A 182 3.46 3.66 1.06
CA PRO A 182 3.05 4.12 2.38
C PRO A 182 4.00 3.64 3.47
N ASP A 183 4.42 4.55 4.36
CA ASP A 183 5.25 4.27 5.53
C ASP A 183 4.68 4.98 6.76
N GLY A 184 3.69 4.35 7.40
CA GLY A 184 2.89 4.99 8.44
C GLY A 184 2.19 6.25 7.92
N THR A 185 2.47 7.41 8.52
CA THR A 185 1.97 8.71 8.06
C THR A 185 2.88 9.38 7.02
N ARG A 186 3.96 8.72 6.60
CA ARG A 186 4.91 9.20 5.59
C ARG A 186 4.77 8.38 4.30
N ARG A 187 5.49 8.82 3.27
CA ARG A 187 5.62 8.11 2.00
C ARG A 187 7.11 7.97 1.74
N ARG A 188 7.57 6.74 1.56
CA ARG A 188 8.97 6.45 1.22
C ARG A 188 9.08 6.24 -0.29
N ILE A 189 10.19 6.69 -0.86
CA ILE A 189 10.53 6.45 -2.25
C ILE A 189 11.20 5.09 -2.34
N GLN A 190 10.78 4.29 -3.31
CA GLN A 190 11.49 3.09 -3.73
C GLN A 190 11.84 3.21 -5.21
N VAL A 191 13.02 2.71 -5.55
CA VAL A 191 13.51 2.65 -6.93
C VAL A 191 13.59 1.20 -7.35
N GLY A 192 13.03 0.91 -8.52
CA GLY A 192 12.94 -0.44 -9.04
C GLY A 192 13.78 -0.63 -10.30
N THR A 193 14.17 -1.86 -10.57
CA THR A 193 14.77 -2.25 -11.85
C THR A 193 13.89 -3.29 -12.50
N GLU A 194 13.21 -2.88 -13.56
CA GLU A 194 12.35 -3.78 -14.34
C GLU A 194 13.17 -4.44 -15.45
N ARG A 195 13.08 -5.78 -15.54
CA ARG A 195 13.77 -6.60 -16.54
C ARG A 195 12.82 -7.07 -17.62
N HIS A 196 13.39 -7.70 -18.65
CA HIS A 196 12.60 -8.40 -19.66
C HIS A 196 11.69 -9.44 -18.99
N GLY A 197 10.37 -9.35 -19.23
CA GLY A 197 9.35 -10.15 -18.55
C GLY A 197 8.51 -9.38 -17.53
N GLY A 198 8.82 -8.11 -17.27
CA GLY A 198 7.99 -7.20 -16.45
C GLY A 198 8.16 -7.38 -14.94
N THR A 199 9.09 -8.22 -14.49
CA THR A 199 9.44 -8.32 -13.07
C THR A 199 10.29 -7.12 -12.66
N THR A 200 9.95 -6.51 -11.52
CA THR A 200 10.66 -5.36 -10.97
C THR A 200 11.24 -5.69 -9.60
N ASP A 201 12.56 -5.57 -9.46
CA ASP A 201 13.26 -5.65 -8.18
C ASP A 201 13.26 -4.26 -7.54
N TRP A 202 12.67 -4.11 -6.35
CA TRP A 202 12.52 -2.81 -5.66
C TRP A 202 13.53 -2.65 -4.52
N PHE A 203 14.11 -1.46 -4.42
CA PHE A 203 15.13 -1.08 -3.45
C PHE A 203 14.75 0.23 -2.75
N ASP A 204 15.14 0.36 -1.49
CA ASP A 204 15.02 1.64 -0.77
C ASP A 204 16.14 2.60 -1.24
N LEU A 205 15.94 3.92 -1.07
CA LEU A 205 16.86 4.92 -1.63
C LEU A 205 18.29 4.86 -1.07
N ASP A 206 18.48 4.31 0.12
CA ASP A 206 19.80 4.10 0.73
C ASP A 206 20.61 2.97 0.07
N GLU A 207 19.96 2.12 -0.73
CA GLU A 207 20.59 1.07 -1.54
C GLU A 207 20.87 1.52 -2.98
N VAL A 208 20.56 2.77 -3.32
CA VAL A 208 20.61 3.30 -4.69
C VAL A 208 21.65 4.41 -4.77
N GLU A 209 22.43 4.40 -5.85
CA GLU A 209 23.48 5.40 -6.10
C GLU A 209 23.28 6.10 -7.44
N LEU A 210 23.58 7.40 -7.50
CA LEU A 210 23.75 8.08 -8.77
C LEU A 210 25.20 7.94 -9.24
N THR A 211 25.42 7.13 -10.27
CA THR A 211 26.75 6.95 -10.89
C THR A 211 26.85 7.74 -12.20
N ASP A 212 28.05 7.79 -12.79
CA ASP A 212 28.25 8.41 -14.11
C ASP A 212 27.42 7.73 -15.20
N SER A 213 27.12 6.45 -15.03
CA SER A 213 26.26 5.67 -15.92
C SER A 213 24.77 5.79 -15.61
N GLY A 214 24.37 6.75 -14.78
CA GLY A 214 22.99 6.99 -14.36
C GLY A 214 22.62 6.32 -13.04
N LEU A 215 21.33 6.32 -12.76
CA LEU A 215 20.78 5.79 -11.52
C LEU A 215 20.99 4.27 -11.47
N THR A 216 21.67 3.81 -10.43
CA THR A 216 22.16 2.44 -10.32
C THR A 216 21.62 1.80 -9.05
N THR A 217 20.95 0.66 -9.22
CA THR A 217 20.49 -0.22 -8.15
C THR A 217 21.37 -1.48 -8.10
N PRO A 218 21.31 -2.29 -7.04
CA PRO A 218 22.02 -3.57 -6.99
C PRO A 218 21.65 -4.50 -8.17
N ALA A 219 20.40 -4.46 -8.62
CA ALA A 219 19.97 -5.23 -9.79
C ALA A 219 20.57 -4.70 -11.11
N VAL A 220 20.75 -3.38 -11.24
CA VAL A 220 21.43 -2.78 -12.40
C VAL A 220 22.90 -3.18 -12.44
N GLU A 221 23.58 -3.14 -11.29
CA GLU A 221 24.97 -3.57 -11.17
C GLU A 221 25.14 -5.04 -11.58
N GLU A 222 24.26 -5.92 -11.10
CA GLU A 222 24.25 -7.33 -11.49
C GLU A 222 24.11 -7.51 -13.01
N ILE A 223 23.15 -6.81 -13.62
CA ILE A 223 22.92 -6.87 -15.08
C ILE A 223 24.16 -6.40 -15.84
N ARG A 224 24.77 -5.29 -15.41
CA ARG A 224 26.00 -4.77 -16.01
C ARG A 224 27.15 -5.78 -15.85
N ARG A 225 27.31 -6.38 -14.67
CA ARG A 225 28.33 -7.40 -14.39
C ARG A 225 28.16 -8.63 -15.28
N LEU A 226 26.94 -9.16 -15.41
CA LEU A 226 26.68 -10.32 -16.25
C LEU A 226 26.94 -10.03 -17.73
N ARG A 227 26.61 -8.83 -18.19
CA ARG A 227 26.86 -8.40 -19.59
C ARG A 227 28.34 -8.14 -19.88
N THR A 228 29.14 -7.73 -18.91
CA THR A 228 30.59 -7.60 -19.08
C THR A 228 31.31 -8.95 -19.03
N ILE A 229 30.80 -9.90 -18.24
CA ILE A 229 31.33 -11.28 -18.16
C ILE A 229 30.98 -12.09 -19.42
N TRP A 230 29.77 -11.94 -19.96
CA TRP A 230 29.35 -12.62 -21.20
C TRP A 230 29.78 -11.84 -22.45
N ARG A 231 30.97 -12.14 -22.95
CA ARG A 231 31.32 -11.80 -24.34
C ARG A 231 30.50 -12.68 -25.29
N PRO A 232 29.86 -12.12 -26.33
CA PRO A 232 29.20 -12.94 -27.34
C PRO A 232 30.23 -13.84 -28.02
N ILE A 233 29.93 -15.15 -28.05
CA ILE A 233 30.63 -16.12 -28.87
C ILE A 233 30.40 -15.72 -30.33
N GLY A 234 31.38 -15.07 -30.97
CA GLY A 234 31.29 -14.76 -32.40
C GLY A 234 32.09 -13.57 -32.93
N VAL A 235 32.61 -12.65 -32.10
CA VAL A 235 33.48 -11.58 -32.62
C VAL A 235 34.91 -12.11 -32.74
N ARG A 236 35.25 -12.64 -33.91
CA ARG A 236 36.64 -12.87 -34.33
C ARG A 236 37.38 -11.53 -34.30
N THR A 237 38.26 -11.36 -33.32
CA THR A 237 39.35 -10.38 -33.41
C THR A 237 40.16 -10.62 -34.69
N PRO A 238 40.50 -9.59 -35.47
CA PRO A 238 41.41 -9.74 -36.60
C PRO A 238 42.73 -10.37 -36.12
N LYS A 239 43.09 -11.48 -36.76
CA LYS A 239 44.29 -12.27 -36.48
C LYS A 239 45.53 -11.40 -36.72
N ALA A 240 46.20 -10.98 -35.65
CA ALA A 240 47.55 -10.44 -35.76
C ALA A 240 48.49 -11.53 -36.33
N PRO A 241 49.41 -11.19 -37.25
CA PRO A 241 50.30 -12.17 -37.87
C PRO A 241 51.34 -12.69 -36.85
N PRO A 242 51.78 -13.95 -36.98
CA PRO A 242 52.60 -14.60 -35.98
C PRO A 242 54.06 -14.12 -36.04
N PRO A 243 54.74 -13.87 -34.90
CA PRO A 243 56.18 -13.72 -34.89
C PRO A 243 56.85 -15.10 -34.99
N GLN A 244 57.93 -15.15 -35.76
CA GLN A 244 58.72 -16.33 -36.08
C GLN A 244 59.55 -16.80 -34.86
N SER A 245 59.54 -18.11 -34.64
CA SER A 245 60.47 -18.91 -33.81
C SER A 245 61.94 -18.68 -34.23
N ARG A 246 62.99 -18.66 -33.38
CA ARG A 246 63.48 -19.60 -32.32
C ARG A 246 64.88 -19.05 -31.86
N PRO A 247 65.71 -19.74 -31.02
CA PRO A 247 65.58 -20.24 -29.66
C PRO A 247 66.68 -19.69 -28.70
N THR A 248 66.51 -19.79 -27.38
CA THR A 248 67.53 -20.38 -26.47
C THR A 248 66.95 -20.57 -25.07
N ALA A 249 67.37 -21.67 -24.45
CA ALA A 249 66.90 -22.18 -23.18
C ALA A 249 67.35 -21.32 -21.98
N ARG A 250 66.46 -21.19 -21.00
CA ARG A 250 66.82 -21.26 -19.58
C ARG A 250 65.61 -21.78 -18.82
N ALA A 251 65.72 -23.01 -18.32
CA ALA A 251 64.87 -23.50 -17.26
C ALA A 251 65.14 -22.63 -16.03
N VAL A 252 64.13 -21.87 -15.61
CA VAL A 252 64.08 -21.27 -14.29
C VAL A 252 62.95 -22.00 -13.58
N SER A 253 63.34 -22.71 -12.53
CA SER A 253 62.48 -23.32 -11.54
C SER A 253 61.41 -22.35 -11.07
N ASP A 254 60.16 -22.78 -11.25
CA ASP A 254 58.97 -22.19 -10.67
C ASP A 254 59.01 -22.45 -9.15
N GLU A 255 59.63 -21.54 -8.40
CA GLU A 255 59.45 -21.48 -6.95
C GLU A 255 58.14 -20.76 -6.67
N THR A 256 57.05 -21.50 -6.89
CA THR A 256 55.75 -21.23 -6.30
C THR A 256 55.98 -21.13 -4.80
N HIS A 257 55.87 -19.92 -4.25
CA HIS A 257 55.86 -19.69 -2.81
C HIS A 257 54.61 -20.36 -2.25
N GLY A 258 54.74 -21.64 -1.92
CA GLY A 258 53.72 -22.43 -1.25
C GLY A 258 53.51 -21.86 0.14
N VAL A 259 52.41 -21.13 0.33
CA VAL A 259 51.73 -21.13 1.62
C VAL A 259 51.49 -22.61 1.96
N PRO A 260 51.88 -23.11 3.14
CA PRO A 260 51.77 -24.53 3.45
C PRO A 260 50.33 -24.99 3.21
N SER A 261 50.12 -25.97 2.32
CA SER A 261 48.80 -26.55 2.01
C SER A 261 48.01 -26.92 3.27
N GLN A 262 48.73 -27.31 4.33
CA GLN A 262 48.17 -27.65 5.64
C GLN A 262 47.54 -26.45 6.38
N ASP A 263 48.02 -25.22 6.17
CA ASP A 263 47.42 -24.01 6.78
C ASP A 263 46.13 -23.63 6.03
N ARG A 264 46.10 -23.83 4.71
CA ARG A 264 44.91 -23.57 3.88
C ARG A 264 43.77 -24.55 4.20
N ASP A 265 44.06 -25.84 4.27
CA ASP A 265 43.04 -26.86 4.59
C ASP A 265 42.50 -26.68 6.02
N ALA A 266 43.37 -26.33 6.98
CA ALA A 266 42.96 -26.06 8.36
C ALA A 266 42.06 -24.83 8.49
N VAL A 267 42.35 -23.77 7.72
CA VAL A 267 41.54 -22.54 7.70
C VAL A 267 40.15 -22.81 7.10
N MET A 268 40.06 -23.59 6.01
CA MET A 268 38.77 -23.93 5.41
C MET A 268 37.94 -24.85 6.31
N ALA A 269 38.56 -25.83 6.97
CA ALA A 269 37.87 -26.68 7.94
C ALA A 269 37.34 -25.89 9.14
N ALA A 270 38.14 -24.95 9.68
CA ALA A 270 37.72 -24.09 10.79
C ALA A 270 36.60 -23.12 10.39
N LEU A 271 36.58 -22.64 9.14
CA LEU A 271 35.48 -21.83 8.61
C LEU A 271 34.20 -22.65 8.47
N GLU A 272 34.28 -23.88 7.98
CA GLU A 272 33.12 -24.77 7.86
C GLU A 272 32.54 -25.16 9.22
N GLU A 273 33.39 -25.46 10.21
CA GLU A 273 32.96 -25.70 11.58
C GLU A 273 32.29 -24.45 12.17
N ALA A 274 32.88 -23.26 11.97
CA ALA A 274 32.32 -22.01 12.47
C ALA A 274 30.92 -21.69 11.91
N VAL A 275 30.68 -22.01 10.64
CA VAL A 275 29.39 -21.81 9.97
C VAL A 275 28.37 -22.87 10.37
N SER A 276 28.79 -24.14 10.44
CA SER A 276 27.92 -25.28 10.77
C SER A 276 27.44 -25.26 12.22
N ASP A 277 28.31 -24.86 13.16
CA ASP A 277 27.97 -24.78 14.59
C ASP A 277 27.21 -23.51 14.97
N GLY A 278 27.00 -22.58 14.02
CA GLY A 278 26.34 -21.30 14.29
C GLY A 278 27.12 -20.41 15.28
N ARG A 279 28.44 -20.41 15.17
CA ARG A 279 29.35 -19.71 16.10
C ARG A 279 29.22 -18.19 16.02
N SER A 280 29.85 -17.49 16.96
CA SER A 280 29.67 -16.05 17.11
C SER A 280 30.09 -15.27 15.86
N ARG A 281 29.44 -14.12 15.62
CA ARG A 281 29.74 -13.19 14.51
C ARG A 281 31.25 -12.93 14.34
N THR A 282 31.96 -12.76 15.46
CA THR A 282 33.38 -12.44 15.49
C THR A 282 34.24 -13.62 15.02
N GLU A 283 33.84 -14.86 15.31
CA GLU A 283 34.56 -16.06 14.90
C GLU A 283 34.39 -16.34 13.41
N ILE A 284 33.16 -16.26 12.88
CA ILE A 284 32.90 -16.43 11.44
C ILE A 284 33.67 -15.37 10.64
N ARG A 285 33.65 -14.11 11.08
CA ARG A 285 34.37 -13.01 10.41
C ARG A 285 35.89 -13.20 10.45
N ARG A 286 36.44 -13.70 11.56
CA ARG A 286 37.87 -13.98 11.69
C ARG A 286 38.33 -15.05 10.70
N TRP A 287 37.58 -16.16 10.61
CA TRP A 287 37.93 -17.26 9.71
C TRP A 287 37.67 -16.91 8.24
N LEU A 288 36.65 -16.11 7.94
CA LEU A 288 36.38 -15.62 6.59
C LEU A 288 37.54 -14.75 6.06
N ASN A 289 38.01 -13.78 6.86
CA ASN A 289 39.18 -12.96 6.48
C ASN A 289 40.42 -13.82 6.26
N ARG A 290 40.63 -14.83 7.10
CA ARG A 290 41.78 -15.74 6.96
C ARG A 290 41.66 -16.65 5.74
N ALA A 291 40.45 -17.08 5.39
CA ALA A 291 40.15 -17.84 4.18
C ALA A 291 40.43 -17.00 2.92
N GLU A 292 40.06 -15.71 2.92
CA GLU A 292 40.37 -14.78 1.82
C GLU A 292 41.88 -14.55 1.65
N GLU A 293 42.63 -14.48 2.76
CA GLU A 293 44.10 -14.36 2.73
C GLU A 293 44.78 -15.59 2.11
N VAL A 294 44.39 -16.80 2.50
CA VAL A 294 45.01 -18.05 2.00
C VAL A 294 44.53 -18.43 0.60
N THR A 295 43.40 -17.88 0.14
CA THR A 295 42.85 -18.11 -1.20
C THR A 295 43.19 -17.01 -2.21
N HIS A 296 43.96 -15.99 -1.81
CA HIS A 296 44.37 -14.86 -2.67
C HIS A 296 45.12 -15.29 -3.95
N GLY A 297 45.76 -16.47 -3.94
CA GLY A 297 46.41 -17.08 -5.11
C GLY A 297 45.50 -17.93 -6.01
N GLY A 298 44.20 -17.98 -5.74
CA GLY A 298 43.19 -18.74 -6.49
C GLY A 298 42.46 -19.77 -5.61
N ALA A 299 41.13 -19.61 -5.47
CA ALA A 299 40.23 -20.53 -4.76
C ALA A 299 39.65 -21.60 -5.68
N THR A 300 39.48 -22.81 -5.17
CA THR A 300 38.70 -23.88 -5.81
C THR A 300 37.21 -23.55 -5.79
N ALA A 301 36.40 -24.28 -6.55
CA ALA A 301 34.94 -24.08 -6.57
C ALA A 301 34.30 -24.37 -5.21
N GLU A 302 34.79 -25.38 -4.49
CA GLU A 302 34.30 -25.78 -3.16
C GLU A 302 34.63 -24.72 -2.10
N GLU A 303 35.84 -24.16 -2.16
CA GLU A 303 36.27 -23.07 -1.28
C GLU A 303 35.43 -21.80 -1.49
N ASN A 304 35.16 -21.44 -2.75
CA ASN A 304 34.29 -20.30 -3.07
C ASN A 304 32.85 -20.48 -2.59
N GLU A 305 32.33 -21.71 -2.65
CA GLU A 305 31.01 -22.04 -2.12
C GLU A 305 30.95 -21.87 -0.60
N LEU A 306 31.99 -22.33 0.11
CA LEU A 306 32.08 -22.20 1.56
C LEU A 306 32.21 -20.73 2.01
N ILE A 307 33.04 -19.94 1.32
CA ILE A 307 33.18 -18.50 1.57
C ILE A 307 31.85 -17.78 1.39
N ARG A 308 31.06 -18.14 0.35
CA ARG A 308 29.72 -17.56 0.14
C ARG A 308 28.74 -17.94 1.25
N LYS A 309 28.71 -19.21 1.66
CA LYS A 309 27.88 -19.68 2.78
C LYS A 309 28.23 -18.97 4.09
N ALA A 310 29.52 -18.75 4.34
CA ALA A 310 30.00 -18.02 5.52
C ALA A 310 29.61 -16.54 5.49
N ALA A 311 29.74 -15.87 4.34
CA ALA A 311 29.30 -14.48 4.16
C ALA A 311 27.78 -14.35 4.36
N ASP A 312 26.98 -15.28 3.84
CA ASP A 312 25.53 -15.31 4.05
C ASP A 312 25.17 -15.54 5.53
N ALA A 313 25.88 -16.44 6.22
CA ALA A 313 25.68 -16.69 7.65
C ALA A 313 26.05 -15.45 8.49
N LEU A 314 27.14 -14.77 8.15
CA LEU A 314 27.55 -13.52 8.79
C LEU A 314 26.51 -12.43 8.56
N LEU A 315 26.00 -12.27 7.32
CA LEU A 315 24.93 -11.32 7.01
C LEU A 315 23.64 -11.61 7.78
N ARG A 316 23.27 -12.89 7.99
CA ARG A 316 22.10 -13.27 8.81
C ARG A 316 22.28 -12.88 10.28
N LEU A 317 23.48 -13.08 10.83
CA LEU A 317 23.83 -12.68 12.19
C LEU A 317 23.91 -11.14 12.35
N GLU A 318 24.41 -10.44 11.33
CA GLU A 318 24.52 -8.97 11.30
C GLU A 318 23.16 -8.28 11.13
N ARG A 319 22.23 -8.91 10.41
CA ARG A 319 20.85 -8.44 10.23
C ARG A 319 19.89 -8.86 11.35
N GLY A 320 20.36 -9.60 12.37
CA GLY A 320 19.55 -9.96 13.53
C GLY A 320 18.32 -10.82 13.22
N VAL A 321 18.35 -11.63 12.16
CA VAL A 321 17.24 -12.55 11.86
C VAL A 321 17.36 -13.77 12.78
N GLY A 322 16.66 -13.73 13.93
CA GLY A 322 16.57 -14.84 14.88
C GLY A 322 16.50 -14.45 16.36
N VAL A 323 16.77 -13.19 16.71
CA VAL A 323 16.43 -12.65 18.04
C VAL A 323 15.03 -12.06 17.94
N PRO A 324 14.06 -12.43 18.81
CA PRO A 324 12.74 -11.81 18.77
C PRO A 324 12.92 -10.31 19.05
N THR A 325 12.76 -9.49 18.02
CA THR A 325 12.43 -8.08 18.23
C THR A 325 11.17 -8.05 19.10
N PRO A 326 11.06 -7.13 20.07
CA PRO A 326 9.79 -6.94 20.77
C PRO A 326 8.74 -6.68 19.71
N ARG A 327 7.83 -7.65 19.54
CA ARG A 327 6.78 -7.66 18.53
C ARG A 327 6.16 -6.28 18.54
N GLN A 328 6.22 -5.49 17.48
CA GLN A 328 5.49 -4.23 17.51
C GLN A 328 3.99 -4.53 17.45
N PRO A 329 3.13 -3.75 18.14
CA PRO A 329 1.70 -3.94 18.06
C PRO A 329 1.24 -3.79 16.61
N THR A 330 0.50 -4.77 16.12
CA THR A 330 -0.15 -4.72 14.81
C THR A 330 -1.08 -3.51 14.75
N PHE A 331 -1.45 -3.10 13.53
CA PHE A 331 -2.41 -2.00 13.34
C PHE A 331 -3.71 -2.20 14.15
N GLN A 332 -4.21 -3.44 14.19
CA GLN A 332 -5.42 -3.77 14.95
C GLN A 332 -5.20 -3.65 16.47
N GLU A 333 -4.05 -4.10 16.98
CA GLU A 333 -3.70 -3.99 18.41
C GLU A 333 -3.48 -2.54 18.85
N ARG A 334 -2.85 -1.70 18.01
CA ARG A 334 -2.71 -0.25 18.26
C ARG A 334 -4.06 0.45 18.30
N LYS A 335 -4.93 0.16 17.31
CA LYS A 335 -6.29 0.68 17.26
C LYS A 335 -7.11 0.25 18.46
N ALA A 336 -6.92 -0.99 18.93
CA ALA A 336 -7.58 -1.51 20.11
C ALA A 336 -7.09 -0.80 21.40
N LEU A 337 -5.77 -0.57 21.54
CA LEU A 337 -5.19 0.13 22.69
C LEU A 337 -5.69 1.58 22.80
N GLN A 338 -5.69 2.31 21.69
CA GLN A 338 -6.21 3.69 21.64
C GLN A 338 -7.72 3.74 21.90
N ASN A 339 -8.48 2.72 21.46
CA ASN A 339 -9.90 2.61 21.79
C ASN A 339 -10.11 2.38 23.30
N VAL A 340 -9.26 1.58 23.96
CA VAL A 340 -9.29 1.41 25.41
C VAL A 340 -9.05 2.74 26.12
N GLU A 341 -7.99 3.47 25.77
CA GLU A 341 -7.69 4.78 26.37
C GLU A 341 -8.80 5.80 26.19
N ARG A 342 -9.40 5.86 24.99
CA ARG A 342 -10.52 6.76 24.72
C ARG A 342 -11.74 6.39 25.55
N LEU A 343 -12.10 5.11 25.59
CA LEU A 343 -13.26 4.63 26.34
C LEU A 343 -13.06 4.82 27.84
N LEU A 344 -11.88 4.57 28.39
CA LEU A 344 -11.56 4.82 29.79
C LEU A 344 -11.72 6.31 30.15
N ARG A 345 -11.23 7.23 29.29
CA ARG A 345 -11.45 8.68 29.49
C ARG A 345 -12.92 9.07 29.47
N VAL A 346 -13.69 8.58 28.50
CA VAL A 346 -15.13 8.89 28.38
C VAL A 346 -15.91 8.34 29.57
N LEU A 347 -15.60 7.12 30.01
CA LEU A 347 -16.26 6.49 31.16
C LEU A 347 -15.92 7.18 32.47
N ALA A 348 -14.65 7.60 32.66
CA ALA A 348 -14.25 8.41 33.80
C ALA A 348 -15.02 9.75 33.85
N GLN A 349 -15.21 10.40 32.69
CA GLN A 349 -16.04 11.61 32.59
C GLN A 349 -17.49 11.32 32.96
N TYR A 350 -18.08 10.21 32.49
CA TYR A 350 -19.46 9.85 32.86
C TYR A 350 -19.60 9.59 34.37
N LYS A 351 -18.62 8.91 35.01
CA LYS A 351 -18.58 8.71 36.47
C LYS A 351 -18.58 10.05 37.21
N ALA A 352 -17.74 10.98 36.78
CA ALA A 352 -17.63 12.31 37.40
C ALA A 352 -18.91 13.15 37.30
N HIS A 353 -19.74 12.93 36.26
CA HIS A 353 -20.99 13.64 36.04
C HIS A 353 -22.22 12.87 36.55
N GLY A 354 -22.04 11.76 37.28
CA GLY A 354 -23.13 10.95 37.82
C GLY A 354 -24.02 10.29 36.75
N MET A 355 -23.51 10.13 35.52
CA MET A 355 -24.23 9.52 34.41
C MET A 355 -24.01 8.01 34.39
N GLY A 356 -25.10 7.25 34.19
CA GLY A 356 -25.04 5.79 34.08
C GLY A 356 -24.30 5.34 32.83
N VAL A 357 -23.44 4.32 32.97
CA VAL A 357 -22.72 3.70 31.86
C VAL A 357 -23.60 2.65 31.19
N THR A 358 -23.66 2.66 29.86
CA THR A 358 -24.46 1.67 29.12
C THR A 358 -23.73 0.33 28.98
N LEU A 359 -24.49 -0.78 28.96
CA LEU A 359 -23.96 -2.12 28.71
C LEU A 359 -23.17 -2.21 27.38
N ARG A 360 -23.59 -1.44 26.36
CA ARG A 360 -22.90 -1.36 25.07
C ARG A 360 -21.49 -0.79 25.21
N GLN A 361 -21.30 0.25 26.01
CA GLN A 361 -19.99 0.86 26.25
C GLN A 361 -19.07 -0.07 27.03
N ARG A 362 -19.61 -0.78 28.05
CA ARG A 362 -18.86 -1.81 28.79
C ARG A 362 -18.38 -2.94 27.86
N ASN A 363 -19.26 -3.43 26.99
CA ASN A 363 -18.91 -4.47 26.02
C ASN A 363 -17.90 -3.99 24.97
N GLN A 364 -17.96 -2.72 24.55
CA GLN A 364 -16.97 -2.13 23.65
C GLN A 364 -15.60 -2.01 24.31
N LEU A 365 -15.54 -1.60 25.58
CA LEU A 365 -14.31 -1.53 26.35
C LEU A 365 -13.70 -2.93 26.51
N ALA A 366 -14.51 -3.92 26.90
CA ALA A 366 -14.06 -5.31 27.06
C ALA A 366 -13.49 -5.89 25.75
N LYS A 367 -14.18 -5.67 24.62
CA LYS A 367 -13.72 -6.14 23.31
C LYS A 367 -12.41 -5.47 22.88
N ALA A 368 -12.30 -4.15 23.06
CA ALA A 368 -11.07 -3.42 22.74
C ALA A 368 -9.90 -3.85 23.66
N ALA A 369 -10.16 -4.05 24.95
CA ALA A 369 -9.16 -4.53 25.90
C ALA A 369 -8.67 -5.94 25.59
N GLN A 370 -9.57 -6.83 25.17
CA GLN A 370 -9.19 -8.18 24.73
C GLN A 370 -8.26 -8.13 23.51
N GLN A 371 -8.58 -7.29 22.52
CA GLN A 371 -7.79 -7.10 21.31
C GLN A 371 -6.44 -6.42 21.55
N ALA A 372 -6.28 -5.65 22.63
CA ALA A 372 -5.05 -4.97 23.01
C ALA A 372 -4.33 -5.61 24.21
N SER A 373 -4.77 -6.79 24.66
CA SER A 373 -4.40 -7.35 25.97
C SER A 373 -2.90 -7.45 26.24
N ALA A 374 -2.09 -7.78 25.22
CA ALA A 374 -0.63 -7.86 25.32
C ALA A 374 0.07 -6.50 25.50
N TRP A 375 -0.65 -5.39 25.31
CA TRP A 375 -0.11 -4.03 25.24
C TRP A 375 -0.65 -3.09 26.32
N LEU A 376 -1.63 -3.55 27.11
CA LEU A 376 -2.20 -2.74 28.18
C LEU A 376 -1.24 -2.61 29.35
N THR A 377 -1.09 -1.39 29.85
CA THR A 377 -0.38 -1.15 31.13
C THR A 377 -1.14 -1.82 32.27
N ASP A 378 -0.45 -2.08 33.38
CA ASP A 378 -1.09 -2.68 34.56
C ASP A 378 -2.20 -1.76 35.10
N GLU A 379 -2.02 -0.45 35.03
CA GLU A 379 -3.03 0.55 35.37
C GLU A 379 -4.27 0.45 34.47
N GLN A 380 -4.09 0.35 33.14
CA GLN A 380 -5.20 0.19 32.20
C GLN A 380 -5.95 -1.13 32.43
N ARG A 381 -5.24 -2.22 32.76
CA ARG A 381 -5.86 -3.51 33.08
C ARG A 381 -6.72 -3.41 34.33
N LEU A 382 -6.24 -2.74 35.38
CA LEU A 382 -6.99 -2.50 36.61
C LEU A 382 -8.25 -1.66 36.35
N GLN A 383 -8.14 -0.57 35.58
CA GLN A 383 -9.27 0.28 35.24
C GLN A 383 -10.33 -0.47 34.41
N VAL A 384 -9.91 -1.25 33.41
CA VAL A 384 -10.82 -2.10 32.62
C VAL A 384 -11.56 -3.09 33.53
N GLN A 385 -10.87 -3.70 34.48
CA GLN A 385 -11.45 -4.66 35.42
C GLN A 385 -12.42 -3.99 36.39
N GLU A 386 -12.11 -2.79 36.90
CA GLU A 386 -13.02 -1.98 37.72
C GLU A 386 -14.33 -1.71 36.98
N TRP A 387 -14.26 -1.28 35.72
CA TRP A 387 -15.44 -1.00 34.90
C TRP A 387 -16.27 -2.23 34.52
N GLN A 388 -15.64 -3.41 34.48
CA GLN A 388 -16.35 -4.68 34.28
C GLN A 388 -17.04 -5.16 35.55
N ASN A 389 -16.46 -4.89 36.72
CA ASN A 389 -16.97 -5.32 38.02
C ASN A 389 -17.93 -4.32 38.68
N ASP A 390 -18.03 -3.09 38.15
CA ASP A 390 -18.87 -2.03 38.70
C ASP A 390 -20.37 -2.45 38.70
N PRO A 391 -20.95 -2.75 39.88
CA PRO A 391 -22.28 -3.29 39.99
C PRO A 391 -23.31 -2.34 39.37
N GLU A 392 -24.26 -2.90 38.65
CA GLU A 392 -25.38 -2.13 38.11
C GLU A 392 -26.04 -1.34 39.26
N PRO A 393 -26.23 -0.01 39.14
CA PRO A 393 -26.96 0.72 40.16
C PRO A 393 -28.38 0.14 40.20
N ALA A 394 -28.68 -0.53 41.32
CA ALA A 394 -29.98 -1.15 41.55
C ALA A 394 -31.07 -0.10 41.26
N PRO A 395 -32.13 -0.45 40.52
CA PRO A 395 -33.22 0.48 40.28
C PRO A 395 -33.78 0.91 41.63
N ALA A 396 -33.64 2.20 41.95
CA ALA A 396 -34.16 2.75 43.19
C ALA A 396 -35.66 2.41 43.30
N PRO A 397 -36.14 1.94 44.45
CA PRO A 397 -37.55 1.61 44.63
C PRO A 397 -38.40 2.84 44.29
N ARG A 398 -39.22 2.73 43.25
CA ARG A 398 -40.15 3.79 42.87
C ARG A 398 -41.07 4.08 44.05
N ALA A 399 -41.00 5.32 44.54
CA ALA A 399 -42.01 5.85 45.44
C ALA A 399 -43.40 5.71 44.79
N PRO A 400 -44.44 5.36 45.56
CA PRO A 400 -45.80 5.16 45.04
C PRO A 400 -46.32 6.48 44.45
N GLN A 401 -46.62 6.47 43.15
CA GLN A 401 -47.27 7.61 42.50
C GLN A 401 -48.78 7.63 42.85
N PRO A 402 -49.36 8.82 43.11
CA PRO A 402 -50.79 8.96 43.34
C PRO A 402 -51.59 8.69 42.05
N PRO A 403 -52.86 8.25 42.16
CA PRO A 403 -53.65 7.81 41.02
C PRO A 403 -53.97 9.00 40.10
N ARG A 404 -53.31 9.06 38.93
CA ARG A 404 -53.66 10.01 37.87
C ARG A 404 -54.71 9.40 36.96
N GLY A 405 -55.79 10.16 36.80
CA GLY A 405 -56.97 9.80 36.01
C GLY A 405 -56.66 9.47 34.56
N ARG A 406 -57.56 8.65 34.00
CA ARG A 406 -57.58 8.21 32.60
C ARG A 406 -57.40 9.38 31.64
N SER A 407 -56.27 9.39 30.93
CA SER A 407 -56.16 9.96 29.59
C SER A 407 -56.02 8.83 28.57
N PRO A 408 -56.39 9.04 27.29
CA PRO A 408 -56.56 7.96 26.32
C PRO A 408 -55.23 7.27 26.01
N ARG A 409 -55.30 5.95 25.89
CA ARG A 409 -54.23 5.01 25.56
C ARG A 409 -53.48 5.48 24.29
N PRO A 410 -52.15 5.68 24.32
CA PRO A 410 -51.38 5.82 23.09
C PRO A 410 -51.43 4.48 22.33
N PRO A 411 -51.47 4.48 20.99
CA PRO A 411 -51.45 3.25 20.21
C PRO A 411 -50.15 2.48 20.51
N ALA A 412 -50.26 1.16 20.49
CA ALA A 412 -49.17 0.23 20.74
C ALA A 412 -47.88 0.68 20.07
N SER A 413 -46.79 0.66 20.82
CA SER A 413 -45.43 0.89 20.35
C SER A 413 -45.20 0.21 19.01
N ARG A 414 -45.01 1.02 17.96
CA ARG A 414 -44.60 0.55 16.64
C ARG A 414 -43.40 -0.40 16.81
N PRO A 415 -43.37 -1.55 16.11
CA PRO A 415 -42.16 -2.36 16.06
C PRO A 415 -40.99 -1.48 15.63
N LYS A 416 -39.81 -1.69 16.22
CA LYS A 416 -38.59 -0.99 15.82
C LYS A 416 -38.50 -1.02 14.28
N PRO A 417 -38.37 0.13 13.60
CA PRO A 417 -38.20 0.12 12.15
C PRO A 417 -36.97 -0.73 11.83
N PHE A 418 -37.15 -1.73 10.96
CA PHE A 418 -36.05 -2.61 10.56
C PHE A 418 -34.97 -1.79 9.86
N ASP A 419 -33.70 -2.04 10.20
CA ASP A 419 -32.56 -1.36 9.57
C ASP A 419 -32.29 -1.98 8.20
N GLY A 420 -33.10 -1.59 7.22
CA GLY A 420 -32.97 -2.06 5.86
C GLY A 420 -31.73 -1.53 5.12
N ALA A 421 -30.97 -0.58 5.69
CA ALA A 421 -29.71 -0.11 5.12
C ALA A 421 -28.56 -1.03 5.52
N GLY A 422 -28.45 -1.36 6.80
CA GLY A 422 -27.43 -2.30 7.29
C GLY A 422 -27.57 -3.70 6.69
N LEU A 423 -28.80 -4.19 6.50
CA LEU A 423 -29.04 -5.47 5.82
C LEU A 423 -28.65 -5.42 4.34
N ALA A 424 -28.89 -4.31 3.64
CA ALA A 424 -28.51 -4.16 2.24
C ALA A 424 -26.99 -4.11 2.05
N ASP A 425 -26.25 -3.49 2.99
CA ASP A 425 -24.79 -3.52 3.01
C ASP A 425 -24.26 -4.96 3.24
N GLY A 426 -24.86 -5.71 4.18
CA GLY A 426 -24.50 -7.11 4.41
C GLY A 426 -24.74 -8.01 3.19
N VAL A 427 -25.90 -7.85 2.52
CA VAL A 427 -26.19 -8.56 1.26
C VAL A 427 -25.17 -8.19 0.17
N ARG A 428 -24.85 -6.90 0.03
CA ARG A 428 -23.87 -6.45 -0.94
C ARG A 428 -22.52 -7.13 -0.74
N ASP A 429 -22.03 -7.18 0.50
CA ASP A 429 -20.72 -7.75 0.81
C ASP A 429 -20.64 -9.23 0.43
N VAL A 430 -21.71 -10.00 0.71
CA VAL A 430 -21.81 -11.43 0.32
C VAL A 430 -21.81 -11.58 -1.20
N LEU A 431 -22.61 -10.79 -1.92
CA LEU A 431 -22.71 -10.90 -3.38
C LEU A 431 -21.44 -10.40 -4.09
N GLU A 432 -20.76 -9.37 -3.59
CA GLU A 432 -19.46 -8.95 -4.13
C GLU A 432 -18.37 -9.99 -3.89
N HIS A 433 -18.38 -10.63 -2.72
CA HIS A 433 -17.48 -11.74 -2.44
C HIS A 433 -17.72 -12.92 -3.40
N ALA A 434 -18.98 -13.30 -3.60
CA ALA A 434 -19.35 -14.32 -4.58
C ALA A 434 -18.91 -13.92 -6.00
N ALA A 435 -19.06 -12.64 -6.37
CA ALA A 435 -18.62 -12.13 -7.66
C ALA A 435 -17.11 -12.28 -7.88
N ARG A 436 -16.29 -11.95 -6.86
CA ARG A 436 -14.82 -12.11 -6.90
C ARG A 436 -14.40 -13.57 -7.04
N LEU A 437 -15.14 -14.48 -6.42
CA LEU A 437 -14.90 -15.92 -6.52
C LEU A 437 -15.45 -16.55 -7.81
N GLY A 438 -16.16 -15.79 -8.65
CA GLY A 438 -16.81 -16.33 -9.84
C GLY A 438 -17.97 -17.28 -9.53
N LYS A 439 -18.65 -17.07 -8.39
CA LYS A 439 -19.77 -17.89 -7.91
C LYS A 439 -21.10 -17.13 -7.94
N THR A 440 -22.20 -17.86 -7.91
CA THR A 440 -23.55 -17.39 -7.58
C THR A 440 -23.94 -17.89 -6.19
N VAL A 441 -25.01 -17.33 -5.61
CA VAL A 441 -25.46 -17.65 -4.25
C VAL A 441 -26.96 -17.97 -4.27
N PRO A 442 -27.39 -19.17 -3.84
CA PRO A 442 -28.80 -19.45 -3.59
C PRO A 442 -29.41 -18.45 -2.60
N LEU A 443 -30.68 -18.05 -2.78
CA LEU A 443 -31.32 -17.08 -1.87
C LEU A 443 -31.35 -17.57 -0.41
N THR A 444 -31.52 -18.88 -0.21
CA THR A 444 -31.48 -19.56 1.09
C THR A 444 -30.12 -19.39 1.78
N ASP A 445 -29.03 -19.63 1.05
CA ASP A 445 -27.65 -19.42 1.52
C ASP A 445 -27.38 -17.94 1.82
N LEU A 446 -27.92 -17.03 1.01
CA LEU A 446 -27.81 -15.60 1.25
C LEU A 446 -28.54 -15.19 2.55
N CYS A 447 -29.74 -15.73 2.77
CA CYS A 447 -30.51 -15.52 4.00
C CYS A 447 -29.84 -16.11 5.25
N ALA A 448 -29.10 -17.22 5.10
CA ALA A 448 -28.31 -17.80 6.18
C ALA A 448 -27.05 -16.98 6.51
N GLN A 449 -26.41 -16.41 5.48
CA GLN A 449 -25.18 -15.61 5.63
C GLN A 449 -25.43 -14.20 6.16
N VAL A 450 -26.58 -13.59 5.83
CA VAL A 450 -26.95 -12.24 6.29
C VAL A 450 -27.95 -12.34 7.44
N LYS A 451 -27.44 -12.19 8.66
CA LYS A 451 -28.24 -12.28 9.89
C LYS A 451 -29.43 -11.30 9.84
N GLY A 452 -30.64 -11.84 9.99
CA GLY A 452 -31.89 -11.08 9.99
C GLY A 452 -32.54 -10.91 8.62
N LEU A 453 -31.90 -11.34 7.51
CA LEU A 453 -32.52 -11.31 6.19
C LEU A 453 -33.60 -12.40 6.03
N GLY A 454 -33.30 -13.63 6.47
CA GLY A 454 -34.24 -14.75 6.40
C GLY A 454 -35.44 -14.64 7.36
N GLU A 455 -35.39 -13.71 8.32
CA GLU A 455 -36.48 -13.43 9.26
C GLU A 455 -37.52 -12.43 8.68
N LEU A 456 -37.20 -11.81 7.54
CA LEU A 456 -38.06 -10.84 6.87
C LEU A 456 -39.12 -11.53 5.99
N THR A 457 -40.25 -10.83 5.78
CA THR A 457 -41.23 -11.22 4.77
C THR A 457 -40.62 -11.13 3.37
N GLU A 458 -41.12 -11.89 2.39
CA GLU A 458 -40.62 -11.83 1.00
C GLU A 458 -40.66 -10.40 0.43
N SER A 459 -41.68 -9.61 0.81
CA SER A 459 -41.81 -8.20 0.41
C SER A 459 -40.70 -7.34 1.00
N ASP A 460 -40.38 -7.51 2.28
CA ASP A 460 -39.32 -6.76 2.96
C ASP A 460 -37.92 -7.19 2.46
N GLN A 461 -37.72 -8.48 2.17
CA GLN A 461 -36.50 -8.99 1.53
C GLN A 461 -36.30 -8.30 0.16
N ALA A 462 -37.34 -8.20 -0.66
CA ALA A 462 -37.27 -7.49 -1.93
C ALA A 462 -36.92 -6.00 -1.74
N GLN A 463 -37.45 -5.33 -0.70
CA GLN A 463 -37.11 -3.94 -0.38
C GLN A 463 -35.64 -3.76 0.06
N VAL A 464 -35.08 -4.73 0.79
CA VAL A 464 -33.65 -4.74 1.12
C VAL A 464 -32.82 -4.95 -0.14
N LEU A 465 -33.19 -5.91 -0.99
CA LEU A 465 -32.48 -6.20 -2.24
C LEU A 465 -32.51 -5.03 -3.25
N LEU A 466 -33.59 -4.25 -3.29
CA LEU A 466 -33.67 -3.01 -4.08
C LEU A 466 -32.64 -1.95 -3.66
N ARG A 467 -32.20 -1.99 -2.40
CA ARG A 467 -31.22 -1.04 -1.84
C ARG A 467 -29.77 -1.49 -2.05
N VAL A 468 -29.54 -2.71 -2.53
CA VAL A 468 -28.21 -3.25 -2.82
C VAL A 468 -27.61 -2.51 -4.02
N ARG A 469 -26.59 -1.69 -3.78
CA ARG A 469 -25.86 -0.96 -4.83
C ARG A 469 -24.44 -1.50 -4.95
N PRO A 470 -23.94 -1.84 -6.16
CA PRO A 470 -22.56 -2.30 -6.33
C PRO A 470 -21.56 -1.19 -5.95
N THR A 471 -20.45 -1.55 -5.30
CA THR A 471 -19.37 -0.60 -4.98
C THR A 471 -18.57 -0.17 -6.22
N VAL A 472 -18.47 -1.03 -7.24
CA VAL A 472 -17.74 -0.75 -8.49
C VAL A 472 -18.68 -0.13 -9.53
N ARG A 473 -18.44 1.14 -9.91
CA ARG A 473 -19.22 1.81 -10.98
C ARG A 473 -18.86 1.28 -12.37
N PRO A 474 -19.83 1.18 -13.30
CA PRO A 474 -19.55 0.79 -14.68
C PRO A 474 -18.59 1.78 -15.36
N ARG A 475 -17.61 1.25 -16.10
CA ARG A 475 -16.60 2.03 -16.86
C ARG A 475 -17.18 2.80 -18.07
N SER A 476 -18.46 2.62 -18.40
CA SER A 476 -19.14 3.29 -19.52
C SER A 476 -20.26 4.20 -19.04
N ALA A 477 -20.39 5.38 -19.67
CA ALA A 477 -21.44 6.37 -19.39
C ALA A 477 -22.85 5.92 -19.78
N LYS A 478 -22.99 4.79 -20.50
CA LYS A 478 -24.26 4.12 -20.80
C LYS A 478 -24.07 2.60 -20.83
N PRO A 479 -24.19 1.88 -19.70
CA PRO A 479 -24.50 0.46 -19.80
C PRO A 479 -25.95 0.33 -20.31
N GLN A 480 -26.17 -0.36 -21.43
CA GLN A 480 -27.52 -0.58 -21.97
C GLN A 480 -28.42 -1.36 -20.99
N ARG A 481 -27.85 -2.02 -19.97
CA ARG A 481 -28.54 -2.65 -18.83
C ARG A 481 -27.71 -2.49 -17.56
N PRO A 482 -28.28 -2.13 -16.40
CA PRO A 482 -27.57 -2.15 -15.14
C PRO A 482 -27.27 -3.60 -14.78
N ALA A 483 -25.99 -3.93 -14.67
CA ALA A 483 -25.59 -5.18 -14.03
C ALA A 483 -25.89 -5.05 -12.53
N LEU A 484 -27.12 -5.39 -12.15
CA LEU A 484 -27.55 -5.41 -10.76
C LEU A 484 -26.84 -6.57 -10.06
N LEU A 485 -26.21 -6.29 -8.92
CA LEU A 485 -25.47 -7.30 -8.16
C LEU A 485 -26.35 -8.48 -7.74
N THR A 486 -27.66 -8.24 -7.60
CA THR A 486 -28.69 -9.23 -7.31
C THR A 486 -28.91 -10.26 -8.43
N ALA A 487 -28.30 -10.08 -9.61
CA ALA A 487 -28.26 -11.12 -10.65
C ALA A 487 -27.50 -12.37 -10.20
N LEU A 488 -26.64 -12.27 -9.19
CA LEU A 488 -25.89 -13.40 -8.63
C LEU A 488 -26.73 -14.28 -7.71
N ILE A 489 -27.99 -13.89 -7.43
CA ILE A 489 -28.91 -14.68 -6.61
C ILE A 489 -29.58 -15.74 -7.48
N THR A 490 -29.46 -17.00 -7.08
CA THR A 490 -30.03 -18.15 -7.78
C THR A 490 -31.10 -18.88 -6.97
N THR A 491 -31.85 -19.76 -7.62
CA THR A 491 -32.53 -20.86 -6.96
C THR A 491 -31.51 -21.92 -6.50
N GLU A 492 -31.96 -22.92 -5.75
CA GLU A 492 -31.13 -24.07 -5.32
C GLU A 492 -30.52 -24.82 -6.52
N ASP A 493 -31.28 -24.92 -7.62
CA ASP A 493 -30.85 -25.59 -8.85
C ASP A 493 -29.89 -24.73 -9.70
N GLY A 494 -29.45 -23.59 -9.19
CA GLY A 494 -28.54 -22.68 -9.88
C GLY A 494 -29.17 -21.86 -11.01
N ALA A 495 -30.50 -21.84 -11.12
CA ALA A 495 -31.22 -21.04 -12.11
C ALA A 495 -31.47 -19.60 -11.61
N MET A 496 -31.84 -18.70 -12.51
CA MET A 496 -32.15 -17.30 -12.19
C MET A 496 -33.27 -17.20 -11.14
N HIS A 497 -33.01 -16.54 -10.02
CA HIS A 497 -34.04 -16.35 -9.00
C HIS A 497 -35.14 -15.36 -9.46
N PRO A 498 -36.44 -15.62 -9.23
CA PRO A 498 -37.54 -14.72 -9.65
C PRO A 498 -37.41 -13.28 -9.15
N VAL A 499 -36.77 -13.09 -7.99
CA VAL A 499 -36.50 -11.77 -7.40
C VAL A 499 -35.68 -10.88 -8.34
N TYR A 500 -34.75 -11.45 -9.12
CA TYR A 500 -33.96 -10.67 -10.06
C TYR A 500 -34.83 -10.01 -11.13
N ARG A 501 -35.84 -10.72 -11.65
CA ARG A 501 -36.79 -10.18 -12.63
C ARG A 501 -37.60 -9.03 -12.02
N GLN A 502 -38.12 -9.21 -10.81
CA GLN A 502 -38.85 -8.16 -10.09
C GLN A 502 -37.98 -6.91 -9.90
N LEU A 503 -36.71 -7.07 -9.51
CA LEU A 503 -35.78 -5.95 -9.31
C LEU A 503 -35.38 -5.27 -10.61
N ALA A 504 -35.20 -6.03 -11.69
CA ALA A 504 -34.94 -5.51 -13.03
C ALA A 504 -36.13 -4.66 -13.52
N ASP A 505 -37.36 -5.14 -13.36
CA ASP A 505 -38.58 -4.41 -13.70
C ASP A 505 -38.70 -3.10 -12.89
N HIS A 506 -38.43 -3.13 -11.58
CA HIS A 506 -38.40 -1.93 -10.72
C HIS A 506 -37.32 -0.93 -11.13
N ALA A 507 -36.21 -1.40 -11.71
CA ALA A 507 -35.15 -0.55 -12.24
C ALA A 507 -35.46 -0.03 -13.67
N GLY A 508 -36.62 -0.36 -14.25
CA GLY A 508 -37.01 0.03 -15.61
C GLY A 508 -36.47 -0.88 -16.71
N HIS A 509 -36.04 -2.10 -16.37
CA HIS A 509 -35.45 -3.07 -17.29
C HIS A 509 -36.33 -4.31 -17.42
N HIS A 510 -37.24 -4.29 -18.38
CA HIS A 510 -38.09 -5.44 -18.68
C HIS A 510 -37.29 -6.57 -19.33
N LEU A 511 -37.24 -7.72 -18.65
CA LEU A 511 -36.62 -8.93 -19.17
C LEU A 511 -37.66 -9.76 -19.95
N PRO A 512 -37.33 -10.27 -21.15
CA PRO A 512 -38.24 -11.14 -21.91
C PRO A 512 -38.52 -12.45 -21.17
N GLN A 513 -39.58 -13.16 -21.56
CA GLN A 513 -40.02 -14.40 -20.90
C GLN A 513 -38.92 -15.50 -20.91
N GLN A 514 -38.09 -15.53 -21.96
CA GLN A 514 -36.86 -16.33 -22.06
C GLN A 514 -35.63 -15.44 -21.80
N ALA A 515 -35.31 -15.21 -20.52
CA ALA A 515 -34.22 -14.32 -20.09
C ALA A 515 -32.94 -15.04 -19.69
N ASP A 516 -32.87 -16.38 -19.76
CA ASP A 516 -31.78 -17.15 -19.16
C ASP A 516 -30.41 -16.86 -19.80
N SER A 517 -30.37 -16.64 -21.12
CA SER A 517 -29.16 -16.22 -21.83
C SER A 517 -28.72 -14.81 -21.43
N ALA A 518 -29.67 -13.87 -21.32
CA ALA A 518 -29.42 -12.49 -20.92
C ALA A 518 -28.98 -12.38 -19.44
N TRP A 519 -29.52 -13.24 -18.58
CA TRP A 519 -29.13 -13.35 -17.19
C TRP A 519 -27.71 -13.93 -17.06
N THR A 520 -27.41 -15.01 -17.79
CA THR A 520 -26.06 -15.61 -17.82
C THR A 520 -25.00 -14.61 -18.26
N GLU A 521 -25.29 -13.81 -19.30
CA GLU A 521 -24.40 -12.73 -19.74
C GLU A 521 -24.21 -11.66 -18.66
N THR A 522 -25.26 -11.32 -17.92
CA THR A 522 -25.18 -10.36 -16.80
C THR A 522 -24.31 -10.89 -15.65
N VAL A 523 -24.45 -12.18 -15.31
CA VAL A 523 -23.61 -12.85 -14.30
C VAL A 523 -22.14 -12.82 -14.72
N LYS A 524 -21.85 -13.14 -15.98
CA LYS A 524 -20.49 -13.08 -16.54
C LYS A 524 -19.88 -11.68 -16.45
N ILE A 525 -20.63 -10.65 -16.84
CA ILE A 525 -20.19 -9.24 -16.72
C ILE A 525 -19.87 -8.86 -15.27
N LEU A 526 -20.63 -9.37 -14.30
CA LEU A 526 -20.37 -9.13 -12.88
C LEU A 526 -19.09 -9.83 -12.43
N HIS A 527 -18.87 -11.09 -12.79
CA HIS A 527 -17.63 -11.80 -12.45
C HIS A 527 -16.41 -11.08 -13.04
N ASP A 528 -16.43 -10.75 -14.33
CA ASP A 528 -15.32 -10.05 -14.99
C ASP A 528 -15.02 -8.70 -14.32
N ARG A 529 -16.07 -7.97 -13.89
CA ARG A 529 -15.94 -6.68 -13.20
C ARG A 529 -15.25 -6.79 -11.83
N TYR A 530 -15.50 -7.86 -11.09
CA TYR A 530 -14.97 -8.02 -9.73
C TYR A 530 -13.69 -8.86 -9.67
N ARG A 531 -13.30 -9.52 -10.76
CA ARG A 531 -12.06 -10.32 -10.84
C ARG A 531 -10.83 -9.50 -11.23
N THR A 532 -11.00 -8.28 -11.75
CA THR A 532 -9.88 -7.36 -12.03
C THR A 532 -9.57 -6.51 -10.78
N PRO A 533 -8.32 -6.48 -10.28
CA PRO A 533 -7.94 -5.72 -9.08
C PRO A 533 -8.14 -4.20 -9.21
#